data_AF-A0A4Q8BHB6-F1
#
_entry.id   AF-A0A4Q8BHB6-F1
#
_cell.length_a   1.000
_cell.length_b   1.000
_cell.length_c   1.000
_cell.angle_alpha   90.00
_cell.angle_beta   90.00
_cell.angle_gamma   90.00
#
_symmetry.space_group_name_H-M   'P 1'
#
loop_
_entity.id
_entity.type
_entity.pdbx_description
1 polymer ?
#
loop_
_entity_poly.entity_id
_entity_poly.type
_entity_poly.pdbx_seq_one_letter_code
_entity_poly.pdbx_strand_id
1 'polypeptide(L)' 'MLAGAVTQFYAALRWPGWATEVASVALDQGTSAWPPPWTREGKDLSAMSRKAIPLAELVSAQQDLARQLGFR' A
#
# COMPACT_ATOMS: atom_id res chain seq x y z
N MET A 1 -17.60 13.63 15.98
CA MET A 1 -16.38 12.92 16.42
C MET A 1 -15.69 12.33 15.19
N LEU A 2 -14.53 12.85 14.76
CA LEU A 2 -13.87 12.43 13.51
C LEU A 2 -13.17 11.06 13.63
N ALA A 3 -12.76 10.67 14.85
CA ALA A 3 -11.98 9.44 15.06
C ALA A 3 -12.71 8.15 14.66
N GLY A 4 -14.00 8.03 14.98
CA GLY A 4 -14.81 6.86 14.63
C GLY A 4 -15.06 6.74 13.12
N ALA A 5 -15.39 7.86 12.46
CA ALA A 5 -15.65 7.91 11.02
C ALA A 5 -14.41 7.54 10.19
N VAL A 6 -13.24 8.03 10.58
CA VAL A 6 -11.97 7.71 9.90
C VAL A 6 -11.60 6.23 10.07
N THR A 7 -11.87 5.65 11.24
CA THR A 7 -11.62 4.23 11.51
C THR A 7 -12.43 3.33 10.58
N GLN A 8 -13.73 3.63 10.42
CA GLN A 8 -14.62 2.87 9.54
C GLN A 8 -14.27 3.08 8.07
N PHE A 9 -13.95 4.31 7.67
CA PHE A 9 -13.59 4.65 6.29
C PHE A 9 -12.37 3.86 5.78
N TYR A 10 -11.33 3.74 6.61
CA TYR A 10 -10.10 3.03 6.24
C TYR A 10 -10.12 1.52 6.55
N ALA A 11 -11.24 0.96 7.01
CA ALA A 11 -11.31 -0.44 7.43
C ALA A 11 -10.87 -1.41 6.31
N ALA A 12 -11.28 -1.14 5.06
CA ALA A 12 -10.91 -1.96 3.90
C ALA A 12 -9.43 -1.86 3.48
N LEU A 13 -8.68 -0.92 4.04
CA LEU A 13 -7.24 -0.73 3.76
C LEU A 13 -6.35 -1.31 4.87
N ARG A 14 -6.93 -2.01 5.85
CA ARG A 14 -6.23 -2.56 7.02
C ARG A 14 -6.18 -4.09 6.96
N TRP A 15 -5.05 -4.65 7.34
CA TRP A 15 -4.80 -6.09 7.44
C TRP A 15 -4.42 -6.48 8.88
N PRO A 16 -4.46 -7.75 9.28
CA PRO A 16 -4.01 -8.16 10.61
C PRO A 16 -2.56 -7.71 10.87
N GLY A 17 -2.32 -6.96 11.95
CA GLY A 17 -1.00 -6.43 12.29
C GLY A 17 -0.59 -5.12 11.58
N TRP A 18 -1.45 -4.53 10.75
CA TRP A 18 -1.14 -3.34 9.95
C TRP A 18 -0.55 -2.19 10.76
N ALA A 19 -1.04 -1.94 11.97
CA ALA A 19 -0.61 -0.79 12.76
C ALA A 19 0.86 -0.89 13.14
N THR A 20 1.32 -2.07 13.57
CA THR A 20 2.72 -2.33 13.90
C THR A 20 3.59 -2.29 12.66
N GLU A 21 3.11 -2.87 11.54
CA GLU A 21 3.84 -2.88 10.28
C GLU A 21 4.01 -1.48 9.70
N VAL A 22 2.98 -0.63 9.73
CA VAL A 22 3.05 0.75 9.25
C VAL A 22 3.87 1.62 10.20
N ALA A 23 3.81 1.39 11.51
CA ALA A 23 4.58 2.16 12.49
C ALA A 23 6.11 1.97 12.35
N SER A 24 6.57 0.89 11.71
CA SER A 24 8.00 0.67 11.45
C SER A 24 8.50 1.29 10.14
N VAL A 25 7.60 1.85 9.31
CA VAL A 25 7.98 2.50 8.05
C VAL A 25 8.55 3.89 8.34
N ALA A 26 9.78 4.13 7.88
CA ALA A 26 10.42 5.44 8.01
C ALA A 26 9.74 6.50 7.12
N LEU A 27 9.88 7.78 7.47
CA LEU A 27 9.20 8.88 6.77
C LEU A 27 9.65 9.06 5.31
N ASP A 28 10.83 8.57 4.96
CA ASP A 28 11.38 8.56 3.60
C ASP A 28 11.12 7.24 2.84
N GLN A 29 10.33 6.34 3.43
CA GLN A 29 9.94 5.06 2.87
C GLN A 29 8.44 4.97 2.62
N GLY A 30 8.06 3.99 1.78
CA GLY A 30 6.67 3.56 1.61
C GLY A 30 6.57 2.04 1.54
N THR A 31 5.36 1.53 1.76
CA THR A 31 5.08 0.09 1.69
C THR A 31 4.81 -0.33 0.26
N SER A 32 5.76 -1.06 -0.34
CA SER A 32 5.53 -1.81 -1.57
C SER A 32 4.76 -3.08 -1.25
N ALA A 33 3.80 -3.46 -2.11
CA ALA A 33 2.96 -4.63 -1.96
C ALA A 33 2.90 -5.45 -3.25
N TRP A 34 2.98 -6.78 -3.12
CA TRP A 34 2.84 -7.71 -4.22
C TRP A 34 1.92 -8.89 -3.87
N PRO A 35 0.91 -9.20 -4.70
CA PRO A 35 0.49 -8.47 -5.91
C PRO A 35 -0.02 -7.05 -5.62
N PRO A 36 0.04 -6.10 -6.57
CA PRO A 36 -0.36 -4.71 -6.32
C PRO A 36 -1.86 -4.56 -6.04
N PRO A 37 -2.30 -3.62 -5.16
CA PRO A 37 -3.71 -3.50 -4.73
C PRO A 37 -4.74 -3.19 -5.83
N TRP A 38 -4.27 -2.70 -6.97
CA TRP A 38 -5.11 -2.40 -8.14
C TRP A 38 -5.33 -3.62 -9.05
N THR A 39 -4.66 -4.76 -8.83
CA THR A 39 -4.97 -6.02 -9.54
C THR A 39 -6.12 -6.78 -8.87
N ARG A 40 -6.59 -7.85 -9.52
CA ARG A 40 -7.60 -8.76 -8.96
C ARG A 40 -7.02 -9.59 -7.81
N GLU A 41 -5.79 -10.06 -7.97
CA GLU A 41 -5.06 -10.88 -7.02
C GLU A 41 -4.67 -10.07 -5.77
N GLY A 42 -4.40 -8.77 -5.94
CA GLY A 42 -4.10 -7.85 -4.86
C GLY A 42 -5.34 -7.28 -4.15
N LYS A 43 -6.51 -7.93 -4.17
CA LYS A 43 -7.65 -7.45 -3.38
C LYS A 43 -7.62 -7.94 -1.93
N ASP A 44 -6.99 -9.08 -1.69
CA ASP A 44 -6.78 -9.58 -0.33
C ASP A 44 -5.48 -9.01 0.26
N LEU A 45 -5.60 -7.93 1.03
CA LEU A 45 -4.46 -7.32 1.71
C LEU A 45 -3.81 -8.23 2.76
N SER A 46 -4.51 -9.26 3.25
CA SER A 46 -3.91 -10.20 4.22
C SER A 46 -2.94 -11.19 3.58
N ALA A 47 -3.08 -11.44 2.27
CA ALA A 47 -2.29 -12.41 1.52
C ALA A 47 -1.09 -11.81 0.75
N MET A 48 -0.95 -10.48 0.73
CA MET A 48 0.14 -9.81 0.03
C MET A 48 1.47 -9.95 0.76
N SER A 49 2.55 -10.06 -0.02
CA SER A 49 3.88 -9.73 0.45
C SER A 49 4.04 -8.21 0.49
N ARG A 50 4.63 -7.68 1.58
CA ARG A 50 4.88 -6.25 1.75
C ARG A 50 6.30 -5.98 2.20
N LYS A 51 6.85 -4.86 1.76
CA LYS A 51 8.18 -4.40 2.15
C LYS A 51 8.25 -2.88 2.17
N ALA A 52 8.86 -2.31 3.20
CA ALA A 52 9.24 -0.90 3.21
C ALA A 52 10.43 -0.67 2.26
N ILE A 53 10.26 0.26 1.32
CA ILE A 53 11.28 0.65 0.34
C ILE A 53 11.36 2.18 0.28
N PRO A 54 12.46 2.78 -0.22
CA PRO A 54 12.54 4.23 -0.41
C PRO A 54 11.34 4.78 -1.20
N LEU A 55 10.78 5.90 -0.76
CA LEU A 55 9.56 6.46 -1.36
C LEU A 55 9.75 6.82 -2.84
N ALA A 56 10.95 7.30 -3.20
CA ALA A 56 11.30 7.60 -4.59
C ALA A 56 11.28 6.33 -5.48
N GLU A 57 11.74 5.20 -4.96
CA GLU A 57 11.70 3.91 -5.66
C GLU A 57 10.25 3.45 -5.82
N LEU A 58 9.44 3.53 -4.75
CA LEU A 58 8.04 3.15 -4.80
C LEU A 58 7.27 3.93 -5.87
N VAL A 59 7.41 5.25 -5.90
CA VAL A 59 6.73 6.11 -6.88
C VAL A 59 7.24 5.82 -8.30
N SER A 60 8.55 5.71 -8.50
CA SER A 60 9.13 5.42 -9.82
C SER A 60 8.65 4.08 -10.37
N ALA A 61 8.62 3.04 -9.54
CA ALA A 61 8.14 1.72 -9.94
C ALA A 61 6.67 1.73 -10.38
N GLN A 62 5.79 2.46 -9.67
CA GLN A 62 4.39 2.60 -10.08
C GLN A 62 4.24 3.43 -11.37
N GLN A 63 5.05 4.47 -11.56
CA GLN A 63 5.07 5.26 -12.80
C GLN A 63 5.54 4.41 -13.99
N ASP A 64 6.60 3.63 -13.81
CA ASP A 64 7.10 2.71 -14.84
C ASP A 64 6.04 1.68 -15.24
N LEU A 65 5.35 1.11 -14.26
CA LEU A 65 4.31 0.14 -14.52
C LEU A 65 3.09 0.76 -15.20
N ALA A 66 2.68 1.96 -14.79
CA ALA A 66 1.62 2.71 -15.46
C ALA A 66 1.96 2.94 -16.94
N ARG A 67 3.20 3.35 -17.25
CA ARG A 67 3.69 3.50 -18.63
C ARG A 67 3.64 2.21 -19.42
N GLN A 68 4.10 1.09 -18.83
CA GLN A 68 4.08 -0.22 -19.49
C GLN A 68 2.66 -0.73 -19.78
N LEU A 69 1.69 -0.36 -18.93
CA LEU A 69 0.28 -0.68 -19.10
C LEU A 69 -0.46 0.32 -20.02
N GLY A 70 0.23 1.34 -20.54
CA GLY A 70 -0.34 2.34 -21.45
C GLY A 70 -1.11 3.48 -20.78
N PHE A 71 -1.00 3.63 -19.45
CA PHE A 71 -1.52 4.78 -18.72
C PHE A 71 -0.54 5.96 -18.82
N ARG A 72 -1.06 7.18 -18.96
CA ARG A 72 -0.29 8.41 -19.18
C ARG A 72 -0.46 9.38 -18.02
#